data_AF-A0A659ULY1-F1
#
_entry.id   AF-A0A659ULY1-F1
#
_cell.length_a   1.000
_cell.length_b   1.000
_cell.length_c   1.000
_cell.angle_alpha   90.00
_cell.angle_beta   90.00
_cell.angle_gamma   90.00
#
_symmetry.space_group_name_H-M   'P 1'
#
loop_
_entity.id
_entity.type
_entity.pdbx_description
1 polymer ?
#
loop_
_entity_poly.entity_id
_entity_poly.type
_entity_poly.pdbx_seq_one_letter_code
_entity_poly.pdbx_strand_id
1 'polypeptide(L)' 'VEQSVQTNTKLDQIMQSSALSQADALIGRNITSADGKTTGTVASVTLGSNGLIAVLQDGTTVPVGAGVSIKPAS' A
#
# COMPACT_ATOMS: atom_id res chain seq x y z
N VAL A 1 25.73 -9.04 22.73
CA VAL A 1 25.20 -8.58 21.41
C VAL A 1 23.68 -8.81 21.25
N GLU A 2 22.92 -9.00 22.33
CA GLU A 2 21.47 -9.23 22.25
C GLU A 2 20.63 -7.95 22.12
N GLN A 3 21.10 -6.82 22.66
CA GLN A 3 20.37 -5.55 22.53
C GLN A 3 20.26 -5.05 21.09
N SER A 4 21.28 -5.27 20.26
CA SER A 4 21.20 -4.91 18.83
C SER A 4 20.13 -5.71 18.10
N VAL A 5 19.90 -6.97 18.49
CA VAL A 5 18.85 -7.82 17.90
C VAL A 5 17.47 -7.32 18.33
N GLN A 6 17.29 -6.93 19.60
CA GLN A 6 16.03 -6.34 20.06
C GLN A 6 15.74 -4.99 19.38
N THR A 7 16.75 -4.14 19.18
CA THR A 7 16.59 -2.87 18.47
C THR A 7 16.24 -3.08 17.01
N ASN A 8 16.88 -4.02 16.31
CA ASN A 8 16.51 -4.37 14.94
C ASN A 8 15.09 -4.92 14.86
N THR A 9 14.69 -5.80 15.79
CA THR A 9 13.32 -6.35 15.84
C THR A 9 12.29 -5.23 16.04
N LYS A 10 12.60 -4.26 16.89
CA LYS A 10 11.69 -3.13 17.14
C LYS A 10 11.66 -2.15 15.97
N LEU A 11 12.78 -1.93 15.30
CA LEU A 11 12.83 -1.16 14.05
C LEU A 11 11.99 -1.85 12.97
N ASP A 12 12.08 -3.17 12.84
CA ASP A 12 11.28 -3.97 11.91
C ASP A 12 9.78 -3.84 12.21
N GLN A 13 9.39 -3.94 13.48
CA GLN A 13 8.01 -3.73 13.91
C GLN A 13 7.50 -2.33 13.60
N ILE A 14 8.33 -1.29 13.79
CA ILE A 14 7.97 0.10 13.45
C ILE A 14 7.89 0.29 11.94
N MET A 15 8.78 -0.32 11.16
CA MET A 15 8.75 -0.29 9.70
C MET A 15 7.47 -0.96 9.19
N GLN A 16 7.12 -2.13 9.75
CA GLN A 16 5.89 -2.85 9.43
C GLN A 16 4.65 -2.05 9.84
N SER A 17 4.63 -1.43 11.03
CA SER A 17 3.49 -0.59 11.43
C SER A 17 3.35 0.65 10.55
N SER A 18 4.46 1.24 10.11
CA SER A 18 4.45 2.42 9.23
C SER A 18 4.02 2.06 7.81
N ALA A 19 4.42 0.89 7.31
CA ALA A 19 3.96 0.36 6.03
C ALA A 19 2.47 -0.01 6.09
N LEU A 20 2.02 -0.61 7.19
CA LEU A 20 0.61 -0.93 7.42
C LEU A 20 -0.24 0.33 7.51
N SER A 21 0.21 1.36 8.24
CA SER A 21 -0.51 2.64 8.33
C SER A 21 -0.64 3.34 6.98
N GLN A 22 0.38 3.23 6.12
CA GLN A 22 0.31 3.72 4.73
C GLN A 22 -0.64 2.86 3.87
N ALA A 23 -0.64 1.54 4.04
CA ALA A 23 -1.58 0.65 3.37
C ALA A 23 -3.02 0.92 3.81
N ASP A 24 -3.28 1.10 5.11
CA ASP A 24 -4.59 1.51 5.65
C ASP A 24 -5.04 2.86 5.08
N ALA A 25 -4.12 3.82 4.94
CA ALA A 25 -4.42 5.11 4.33
C ALA A 25 -4.76 5.01 2.83
N LEU A 26 -4.37 3.91 2.16
CA LEU A 26 -4.71 3.60 0.77
C LEU A 26 -5.98 2.75 0.67
N ILE A 27 -6.23 1.86 1.63
CA ILE A 27 -7.44 1.03 1.70
C ILE A 27 -8.64 1.95 1.89
N GLY A 28 -9.71 1.68 1.13
CA GLY A 28 -10.89 2.53 1.10
C GLY A 28 -10.68 3.87 0.39
N ARG A 29 -9.51 4.16 -0.21
CA ARG A 29 -9.34 5.30 -1.12
C ARG A 29 -9.61 4.93 -2.56
N ASN A 30 -9.91 5.96 -3.37
CA ASN A 30 -10.04 5.78 -4.81
C ASN A 30 -8.67 5.93 -5.48
N ILE A 31 -8.23 4.88 -6.16
CA ILE A 31 -7.02 4.90 -6.99
C ILE A 31 -7.42 5.05 -8.45
N THR A 32 -6.61 5.79 -9.19
CA THR A 32 -6.65 5.87 -10.65
C THR A 32 -5.28 5.46 -11.17
N SER A 33 -5.23 4.43 -11.99
CA SER A 33 -4.03 3.95 -12.66
C SER A 33 -3.38 5.05 -13.51
N ALA A 34 -2.06 4.93 -13.75
CA ALA A 34 -1.28 5.92 -14.49
C ALA A 34 -1.75 6.13 -15.94
N ASP A 35 -2.41 5.13 -16.52
CA ASP A 35 -3.03 5.20 -17.85
C ASP A 35 -4.43 5.82 -17.83
N GLY A 36 -4.97 6.15 -16.66
CA GLY A 36 -6.28 6.77 -16.47
C GLY A 36 -7.48 5.87 -16.77
N LYS A 37 -7.26 4.61 -17.18
CA LYS A 37 -8.34 3.70 -17.59
C LYS A 37 -8.95 2.95 -16.41
N THR A 38 -8.11 2.59 -15.44
CA THR A 38 -8.55 1.84 -14.27
C THR A 38 -8.73 2.78 -13.09
N THR A 39 -9.95 2.90 -12.58
CA THR A 39 -10.20 3.60 -11.33
C THR A 39 -11.16 2.83 -10.45
N GLY A 40 -10.96 2.89 -9.15
CA GLY A 40 -11.87 2.27 -8.20
C GLY A 40 -11.41 2.44 -6.76
N THR A 41 -12.21 1.90 -5.84
CA THR A 41 -11.91 1.88 -4.41
C THR A 41 -11.02 0.69 -4.07
N VAL A 42 -9.91 0.95 -3.36
CA VAL A 42 -8.97 -0.07 -2.91
C VAL A 42 -9.60 -0.92 -1.80
N ALA A 43 -9.67 -2.23 -2.00
CA ALA A 43 -10.07 -3.22 -1.00
C ALA A 43 -8.90 -3.66 -0.12
N SER A 44 -7.74 -3.89 -0.72
CA SER A 44 -6.53 -4.30 0.00
C SER A 44 -5.28 -3.84 -0.73
N VAL A 45 -4.14 -3.79 -0.04
CA VAL A 45 -2.84 -3.50 -0.64
C VAL A 45 -1.91 -4.66 -0.34
N THR A 46 -1.25 -5.18 -1.37
CA THR A 46 -0.26 -6.25 -1.26
C THR A 46 1.11 -5.71 -1.65
N LEU A 47 2.13 -6.00 -0.84
CA LEU A 47 3.51 -5.71 -1.20
C LEU A 47 4.03 -6.81 -2.13
N GLY A 48 4.15 -6.51 -3.42
CA GLY A 48 4.76 -7.39 -4.40
C GLY A 48 6.27 -7.13 -4.54
N SER A 49 6.95 -8.01 -5.27
CA SER A 49 8.39 -7.90 -5.55
C SER A 49 8.79 -6.60 -6.27
N ASN A 50 7.85 -5.99 -7.00
CA ASN A 50 8.07 -4.78 -7.79
C ASN A 50 7.50 -3.50 -7.12
N GLY A 51 6.95 -3.61 -5.91
CA GLY A 51 6.32 -2.49 -5.20
C GLY A 51 4.93 -2.82 -4.66
N LEU A 52 4.19 -1.78 -4.25
CA LEU A 52 2.84 -1.92 -3.71
C LEU A 52 1.84 -2.19 -4.85
N ILE A 53 0.93 -3.13 -4.63
CA ILE A 53 -0.14 -3.50 -5.55
C ILE A 53 -1.46 -3.27 -4.82
N ALA A 54 -2.26 -2.32 -5.27
CA ALA A 54 -3.59 -2.09 -4.75
C ALA A 54 -4.57 -3.05 -5.44
N VAL A 55 -5.33 -3.81 -4.65
CA VAL A 55 -6.44 -4.62 -5.12
C VAL A 55 -7.70 -3.81 -4.90
N LEU A 56 -8.43 -3.55 -5.98
CA LEU A 56 -9.70 -2.83 -5.97
C LEU A 56 -10.85 -3.74 -5.52
N GLN A 57 -12.00 -3.16 -5.12
CA GLN A 57 -13.16 -3.95 -4.67
C GLN A 57 -13.77 -4.85 -5.75
N ASP A 58 -13.56 -4.53 -7.03
CA ASP A 58 -13.94 -5.38 -8.16
C ASP A 58 -12.98 -6.56 -8.39
N GLY A 59 -11.91 -6.67 -7.59
CA GLY A 59 -10.85 -7.65 -7.73
C GLY A 59 -9.73 -7.23 -8.70
N THR A 60 -9.83 -6.05 -9.32
CA THR A 60 -8.82 -5.54 -10.24
C THR A 60 -7.57 -5.11 -9.48
N THR A 61 -6.40 -5.55 -9.94
CA THR A 61 -5.12 -5.16 -9.32
C THR A 61 -4.47 -4.01 -10.07
N VAL A 62 -4.14 -2.93 -9.37
CA VAL A 62 -3.42 -1.78 -9.90
C VAL A 62 -2.08 -1.66 -9.19
N PRO A 63 -0.94 -1.76 -9.91
CA PRO A 63 0.36 -1.48 -9.32
C PRO A 63 0.44 0.00 -8.92
N VAL A 64 0.69 0.26 -7.63
CA VAL A 64 0.87 1.61 -7.09
C VAL A 64 2.29 2.05 -7.38
N GLY A 65 2.43 2.99 -8.32
CA GLY A 65 3.72 3.48 -8.79
C GLY A 65 3.64 4.89 -9.34
N ALA A 66 4.64 5.28 -10.13
CA ALA A 66 4.67 6.61 -10.75
C ALA A 66 3.47 6.81 -11.68
N GLY A 67 2.81 7.96 -11.55
CA GLY A 67 1.64 8.34 -12.36
C GLY A 67 0.28 7.92 -11.79
N VAL A 68 0.24 7.09 -10.75
CA VAL A 68 -1.01 6.68 -10.10
C VAL A 68 -1.56 7.84 -9.26
N SER A 69 -2.85 8.14 -9.42
CA SER A 69 -3.53 9.22 -8.68
C SER A 69 -4.35 8.63 -7.55
N ILE A 70 -4.18 9.14 -6.33
CA ILE A 70 -4.90 8.67 -5.14
C ILE A 70 -5.80 9.82 -4.66
N LYS A 71 -7.09 9.54 -4.50
CA LYS A 71 -8.09 10.50 -4.01
C LYS A 71 -8.84 9.91 -2.81
N PRO A 72 -9.31 10.74 -1.86
CA PRO A 72 -10.22 10.27 -0.83
C PRO A 72 -11.46 9.64 -1.47
N ALA A 73 -11.95 8.52 -0.92
CA ALA A 73 -13.26 8.00 -1.32
C ALA A 73 -14.33 9.01 -0.91
N SER A 74 -15.28 9.25 -1.81
CA SER A 74 -16.40 10.17 -1.65
C SER A 74 -17.59 9.48 -1.03
#